data_AF-A0AAV5MWR5-F1
#
_entry.id   AF-A0AAV5MWR5-F1
#
_cell.length_a   1.000
_cell.length_b   1.000
_cell.length_c   1.000
_cell.angle_alpha   90.00
_cell.angle_beta   90.00
_cell.angle_gamma   90.00
#
_symmetry.space_group_name_H-M   'P 1'
#
loop_
_entity.id
_entity.type
_entity.pdbx_description
1 polymer ?
#
loop_
_entity_poly.entity_id
_entity_poly.type
_entity_poly.pdbx_seq_one_letter_code
_entity_poly.pdbx_strand_id
1 'polypeptide(L)'
;MVLLLGQAVGRCFSLRLEELISDCLQQNTHNDALQIELAKHREQNETLERVIDKFYGIRQHVFGELEDISWDDKCACLLNDPAESWTFNDSSTAKYISSLEEELERLRRAVDNLQNKLRMGLEIENHLKKRVRELEKKRIASDNMILNKITELRHYHSQHRIQIINLLDEGRSHVKWIVDELVAKCRQLEMKGQNLEPTHSDVKLPGCKHRDVNLGMPDLTSEAL
;
A
#
# COMPACT_ATOMS: atom_id res chain seq x y z
N MET A 1 -33.13 6.32 107.50
CA MET A 1 -31.93 7.19 107.33
C MET A 1 -30.77 6.48 106.63
N VAL A 2 -30.34 5.29 107.07
CA VAL A 2 -29.18 4.56 106.49
C VAL A 2 -29.34 4.23 104.99
N LEU A 3 -30.52 3.80 104.54
CA LEU A 3 -30.79 3.50 103.12
C LEU A 3 -30.70 4.73 102.19
N LEU A 4 -31.13 5.90 102.67
CA LEU A 4 -31.09 7.15 101.88
C LEU A 4 -29.65 7.69 101.76
N LEU A 5 -28.85 7.55 102.82
CA LEU A 5 -27.43 7.90 102.80
C LEU A 5 -26.63 6.96 101.89
N GLY A 6 -26.91 5.65 101.92
CA GLY A 6 -26.29 4.67 101.02
C GLY A 6 -26.59 4.94 99.54
N GLN A 7 -27.83 5.35 99.22
CA GLN A 7 -28.21 5.73 97.85
C GLN A 7 -27.56 7.05 97.40
N ALA A 8 -27.45 8.05 98.28
CA ALA A 8 -26.82 9.33 97.95
C ALA A 8 -25.31 9.19 97.71
N VAL A 9 -24.61 8.41 98.55
CA VAL A 9 -23.18 8.11 98.38
C VAL A 9 -22.94 7.29 97.11
N GLY A 10 -23.78 6.29 96.83
CA GLY A 10 -23.71 5.51 95.58
C GLY A 10 -23.87 6.36 94.32
N ARG A 11 -24.78 7.35 94.33
CA ARG A 11 -24.95 8.29 93.20
C ARG A 11 -23.76 9.23 93.03
N CYS A 12 -23.22 9.77 94.11
CA CYS A 12 -22.05 10.65 94.07
C CYS A 12 -20.82 9.91 93.51
N PHE A 13 -20.62 8.67 93.95
CA PHE A 13 -19.57 7.81 93.42
C PHE A 13 -19.76 7.49 91.93
N SER A 14 -20.99 7.20 91.48
CA SER A 14 -21.31 6.96 90.06
C SER A 14 -20.98 8.17 89.18
N LEU A 15 -21.39 9.38 89.61
CA LEU A 15 -21.12 10.62 88.86
C LEU A 15 -19.63 10.90 88.74
N ARG A 16 -18.86 10.69 89.82
CA ARG A 16 -17.40 10.88 89.78
C ARG A 16 -16.70 9.85 88.90
N LEU A 17 -17.22 8.63 88.83
CA LEU A 17 -16.71 7.59 87.96
C LEU A 17 -16.99 7.91 86.48
N GLU A 18 -18.20 8.38 86.16
CA GLU A 18 -18.57 8.82 84.82
C GLU A 18 -17.73 10.02 84.34
N GLU A 19 -17.51 11.01 85.21
CA GLU A 19 -16.63 12.15 84.94
C GLU A 19 -15.20 11.70 84.65
N LEU A 20 -14.64 10.82 85.50
CA LEU A 20 -13.29 10.29 85.30
C LEU A 20 -13.16 9.45 84.02
N ILE A 21 -14.19 8.68 83.67
CA ILE A 21 -14.23 7.94 82.39
C ILE A 21 -14.29 8.93 81.22
N SER A 22 -15.10 9.98 81.31
CA SER A 22 -15.18 11.02 80.28
C SER A 22 -13.83 11.72 80.08
N ASP A 23 -13.17 12.11 81.17
CA ASP A 23 -11.84 12.73 81.14
C ASP A 23 -10.80 11.78 80.54
N CYS A 24 -10.84 10.50 80.91
CA CYS A 24 -9.96 9.47 80.36
C CYS A 24 -10.18 9.28 78.86
N LEU A 25 -11.43 9.25 78.40
CA LEU A 25 -11.77 9.16 76.98
C LEU A 25 -11.30 10.39 76.21
N GLN A 26 -11.50 11.60 76.76
CA GLN A 26 -11.06 12.84 76.14
C GLN A 26 -9.53 12.91 76.06
N GLN A 27 -8.83 12.51 77.11
CA GLN A 27 -7.37 12.42 77.13
C GLN A 27 -6.85 11.41 76.12
N ASN A 28 -7.50 10.24 76.00
CA ASN A 28 -7.13 9.24 75.01
C ASN A 28 -7.29 9.80 73.59
N THR A 29 -8.40 10.48 73.31
CA THR A 29 -8.64 11.13 72.01
C THR A 29 -7.57 12.17 71.68
N HIS A 30 -7.14 12.96 72.68
CA HIS A 30 -6.06 13.93 72.49
C HIS A 30 -4.70 13.25 72.23
N ASN A 31 -4.41 12.16 72.93
CA ASN A 31 -3.19 11.38 72.71
C ASN A 31 -3.18 10.75 71.31
N ASP A 32 -4.30 10.16 70.87
CA ASP A 32 -4.45 9.61 69.53
C ASP A 32 -4.20 10.69 68.45
N ALA A 33 -4.73 11.90 68.64
CA ALA A 33 -4.50 13.03 67.73
C ALA A 33 -3.02 13.44 67.66
N LEU A 34 -2.33 13.52 68.81
CA LEU A 34 -0.90 13.84 68.87
C LEU A 34 -0.04 12.77 68.20
N GLN A 35 -0.40 11.49 68.33
CA GLN A 35 0.32 10.41 67.65
C GLN A 35 0.19 10.50 66.13
N ILE A 36 -1.00 10.82 65.63
CA ILE A 36 -1.23 11.04 64.19
C ILE A 36 -0.40 12.22 63.68
N GLU A 37 -0.40 13.34 64.40
CA GLU A 37 0.36 14.53 64.01
C GLU A 37 1.87 14.29 64.04
N LEU A 38 2.37 13.58 65.05
CA LEU A 38 3.77 13.18 65.15
C LEU A 38 4.18 12.24 64.00
N ALA A 39 3.32 11.29 63.62
CA ALA A 39 3.58 10.41 62.47
C ALA A 39 3.66 11.22 61.16
N LYS A 40 2.73 12.16 60.96
CA LYS A 40 2.73 13.05 59.79
C LYS A 40 3.99 13.92 59.71
N HIS A 41 4.43 14.50 60.83
CA HIS A 41 5.64 15.31 60.85
C HIS A 41 6.90 14.48 60.55
N ARG A 42 6.98 13.22 61.00
CA ARG A 42 8.08 12.32 60.64
C ARG A 42 8.14 12.07 59.14
N GLU A 43 7.01 11.75 58.51
CA GLU A 43 6.95 11.54 57.05
C GLU A 43 7.38 12.77 56.24
N GLN A 44 7.00 13.96 56.71
CA GLN A 44 7.43 15.22 56.12
C GLN A 44 8.95 15.42 56.26
N ASN A 45 9.49 15.17 57.45
CA ASN A 45 10.94 15.28 57.69
C ASN A 45 11.73 14.30 56.82
N GLU A 46 11.31 13.04 56.69
CA GLU A 46 11.94 12.06 55.79
C GLU A 46 11.92 12.53 54.32
N THR A 47 10.87 13.24 53.92
CA THR A 47 10.79 13.82 52.57
C THR A 47 11.75 15.00 52.40
N LEU A 48 11.85 15.87 53.40
CA LEU A 48 12.79 17.00 53.39
C LEU A 48 14.24 16.51 53.40
N GLU A 49 14.57 15.53 54.24
CA GLU A 49 15.88 14.88 54.28
C GLU A 49 16.27 14.35 52.89
N ARG A 50 15.39 13.58 52.23
CA ARG A 50 15.64 13.10 50.86
C ARG A 50 15.87 14.23 49.84
N VAL A 51 15.21 15.36 50.01
CA VAL A 51 15.39 16.53 49.14
C VAL A 51 16.76 17.14 49.40
N ILE A 52 17.12 17.37 50.67
CA ILE A 52 18.42 17.90 51.08
C ILE A 52 19.55 17.02 50.54
N ASP A 53 19.43 15.70 50.63
CA ASP A 53 20.44 14.76 50.15
C ASP A 53 20.65 14.85 48.64
N LYS A 54 19.57 15.00 47.87
CA LYS A 54 19.68 15.14 46.41
C LYS A 54 20.42 16.41 46.03
N PHE A 55 20.06 17.55 46.63
CA PHE A 55 20.72 18.82 46.36
C PHE A 55 22.18 18.78 46.83
N TYR A 56 22.43 18.27 48.04
CA TYR A 56 23.79 18.12 48.55
C TYR A 56 24.65 17.19 47.67
N GLY A 57 24.08 16.10 47.14
CA GLY A 57 24.76 15.22 46.19
C GLY A 57 25.14 15.91 44.87
N ILE A 58 24.28 16.79 44.35
CA ILE A 58 24.59 17.62 43.17
C ILE A 58 25.75 18.56 43.48
N ARG A 59 25.68 19.28 44.60
CA ARG A 59 26.75 20.17 45.06
C ARG A 59 28.06 19.42 45.22
N GLN A 60 28.03 18.25 45.86
CA GLN A 60 29.19 17.39 46.08
C GLN A 60 29.84 16.94 44.76
N HIS A 61 29.05 16.63 43.73
CA HIS A 61 29.58 16.31 42.41
C HIS A 61 30.35 17.49 41.78
N VAL A 62 29.97 18.73 42.09
CA VAL A 62 30.60 19.95 41.57
C VAL A 62 31.84 20.35 42.37
N PHE A 63 31.82 20.22 43.70
CA PHE A 63 32.86 20.75 44.60
C PHE A 63 33.76 19.68 45.26
N GLY A 64 33.41 18.39 45.20
CA GLY A 64 34.29 17.27 45.55
C GLY A 64 34.46 16.91 47.03
N GLU A 65 33.72 17.52 47.96
CA GLU A 65 33.83 17.25 49.41
C GLU A 65 32.93 16.08 49.85
N LEU A 66 33.54 15.01 50.39
CA LEU A 66 32.89 13.73 50.72
C LEU A 66 32.96 13.43 52.22
N GLU A 67 32.57 14.41 53.03
CA GLU A 67 32.45 14.25 54.48
C GLU A 67 30.99 14.00 54.84
N ASP A 68 30.74 12.95 55.63
CA ASP A 68 29.41 12.60 56.11
C ASP A 68 29.03 13.56 57.25
N ILE A 69 28.47 14.71 56.86
CA ILE A 69 28.05 15.78 57.75
C ILE A 69 26.56 15.68 58.06
N SER A 70 26.14 16.24 59.19
CA SER A 70 24.75 16.17 59.63
C SER A 70 23.79 16.87 58.65
N TRP A 71 22.50 16.54 58.72
CA TRP A 71 21.48 17.18 57.88
C TRP A 71 21.42 18.71 58.05
N ASP A 72 21.63 19.18 59.29
CA ASP A 72 21.68 20.61 59.59
C ASP A 72 22.88 21.28 58.92
N ASP A 73 24.03 20.60 58.91
CA ASP A 73 25.22 21.09 58.21
C ASP A 73 25.03 21.08 56.69
N LYS A 74 24.45 20.02 56.12
CA LYS A 74 24.09 19.96 54.69
C LYS A 74 23.18 21.13 54.32
N CYS A 75 22.15 21.40 55.12
CA CYS A 75 21.26 22.54 54.95
C CYS A 75 22.00 23.87 55.02
N ALA A 76 22.84 24.07 56.04
CA ALA A 76 23.63 25.28 56.20
C ALA A 76 24.55 25.51 54.99
N CYS A 77 25.20 24.46 54.49
CA CYS A 77 25.97 24.52 53.27
C CYS A 77 25.10 24.99 52.10
N LEU A 78 24.01 24.28 51.79
CA LEU A 78 23.14 24.57 50.64
C LEU A 78 22.57 26.00 50.68
N LEU A 79 22.19 26.48 51.87
CA LEU A 79 21.65 27.84 52.06
C LEU A 79 22.72 28.92 51.89
N ASN A 80 23.99 28.59 52.15
CA ASN A 80 25.13 29.50 51.99
C ASN A 80 25.73 29.48 50.58
N ASP A 81 25.24 28.62 49.67
CA ASP A 81 25.70 28.64 48.29
C ASP A 81 25.32 29.95 47.60
N PRO A 82 26.23 30.54 46.81
CA PRO A 82 25.88 31.66 45.96
C PRO A 82 24.87 31.19 44.89
N ALA A 83 23.95 32.08 44.49
CA ALA A 83 22.87 31.74 43.55
C ALA A 83 23.43 31.21 42.21
N GLU A 84 24.58 31.70 41.81
CA GLU A 84 25.32 31.31 40.61
C GLU A 84 25.71 29.82 40.61
N SER A 85 26.00 29.22 41.78
CA SER A 85 26.29 27.78 41.92
C SER A 85 25.11 26.89 41.55
N TRP A 86 23.89 27.43 41.56
CA TRP A 86 22.66 26.73 41.20
C TRP A 86 22.12 27.11 39.82
N THR A 87 22.88 27.90 39.06
CA THR A 87 22.51 28.24 37.68
C THR A 87 23.09 27.25 36.68
N PHE A 88 22.23 26.45 36.06
CA PHE A 88 22.59 25.54 34.96
C PHE A 88 22.68 26.25 33.60
N ASN A 89 23.18 27.49 33.60
CA ASN A 89 23.24 28.34 32.41
C ASN A 89 24.70 28.54 31.95
N ASP A 90 25.52 27.52 32.16
CA ASP A 90 26.90 27.51 31.72
C ASP A 90 26.96 27.40 30.18
N SER A 91 28.03 27.95 29.60
CA SER A 91 28.16 28.02 28.14
C SER A 91 28.13 26.65 27.46
N SER A 92 28.48 25.57 28.17
CA SER A 92 28.40 24.18 27.68
C SER A 92 26.95 23.73 27.50
N THR A 93 26.11 23.95 28.50
CA THR A 93 24.69 23.54 28.44
C THR A 93 23.95 24.33 27.36
N ALA A 94 24.19 25.63 27.25
CA ALA A 94 23.60 26.44 26.18
C ALA A 94 24.02 25.95 24.78
N LYS A 95 25.32 25.64 24.57
CA LYS A 95 25.81 25.07 23.30
C LYS A 95 25.20 23.72 22.98
N TYR A 96 25.05 22.86 23.98
CA TYR A 96 24.42 21.55 23.81
C TYR A 96 22.95 21.69 23.39
N ILE A 97 22.19 22.58 24.06
CA ILE A 97 20.81 22.88 23.70
C ILE A 97 20.72 23.40 22.26
N SER A 98 21.55 24.38 21.89
CA SER A 98 21.55 24.91 20.51
C SER A 98 21.92 23.84 19.47
N SER A 99 22.86 22.96 19.77
CA SER A 99 23.20 21.83 18.88
C SER A 99 22.01 20.89 18.66
N LEU A 100 21.26 20.59 19.72
CA LEU A 100 20.05 19.76 19.62
C LEU A 100 18.95 20.45 18.81
N GLU A 101 18.75 21.75 19.02
CA GLU A 101 17.77 22.54 18.25
C GLU A 101 18.11 22.57 16.76
N GLU A 102 19.39 22.74 16.41
CA GLU A 102 19.85 22.66 15.02
C GLU A 102 19.61 21.28 14.40
N GLU A 103 19.90 20.21 15.12
CA GLU A 103 19.69 18.84 14.64
C GLU A 103 18.20 18.55 14.44
N LEU A 104 17.35 19.00 15.36
CA LEU A 104 15.90 18.89 15.26
C LEU A 104 15.37 19.62 14.02
N GLU A 105 15.87 20.82 13.74
CA GLU A 105 15.51 21.57 12.55
C GLU A 105 15.98 20.89 11.25
N ARG A 106 17.19 20.30 11.25
CA ARG A 106 17.66 19.49 10.12
C ARG A 106 16.75 18.28 9.86
N LEU A 107 16.33 17.58 10.93
CA LEU A 107 15.42 16.44 10.84
C LEU A 107 14.05 16.84 10.29
N ARG A 108 13.47 17.96 10.75
CA ARG A 108 12.20 18.49 10.22
C ARG A 108 12.28 18.71 8.71
N ARG A 109 13.32 19.39 8.24
CA ARG A 109 13.54 19.63 6.80
C ARG A 109 13.71 18.34 6.01
N ALA A 110 14.40 17.34 6.58
CA ALA A 110 14.57 16.04 5.94
C ALA A 110 13.23 15.30 5.80
N VAL A 111 12.38 15.33 6.83
CA VAL A 111 11.03 14.75 6.81
C VAL A 111 10.17 15.44 5.75
N ASP A 112 10.14 16.77 5.72
CA ASP A 112 9.37 17.54 4.74
C ASP A 112 9.80 17.20 3.30
N ASN A 113 11.11 17.09 3.06
CA ASN A 113 11.64 16.69 1.77
C ASN A 113 11.22 15.26 1.38
N LEU A 114 11.24 14.31 2.32
CA LEU A 114 10.80 12.94 2.06
C LEU A 114 9.30 12.88 1.77
N GLN A 115 8.48 13.64 2.49
CA GLN A 115 7.04 13.75 2.24
C GLN A 115 6.76 14.33 0.84
N ASN A 116 7.52 15.35 0.42
CA ASN A 116 7.43 15.92 -0.92
C ASN A 116 7.79 14.88 -2.00
N LYS A 117 8.91 14.16 -1.82
CA LYS A 117 9.31 13.09 -2.76
C LYS A 117 8.28 11.97 -2.84
N LEU A 118 7.71 11.56 -1.70
CA LEU A 118 6.67 10.53 -1.66
C LEU A 118 5.43 10.96 -2.45
N ARG A 119 4.95 12.20 -2.23
CA ARG A 119 3.81 12.77 -2.96
C ARG A 119 4.05 12.80 -4.47
N MET A 120 5.21 13.31 -4.91
CA MET A 120 5.57 13.32 -6.33
C MET A 120 5.67 11.90 -6.91
N GLY A 121 6.25 10.96 -6.15
CA GLY A 121 6.34 9.56 -6.55
C GLY A 121 4.96 8.94 -6.78
N LEU A 122 3.99 9.24 -5.91
CA LEU A 122 2.61 8.77 -6.03
C LEU A 122 1.91 9.34 -7.27
N GLU A 123 2.12 10.62 -7.58
CA GLU A 123 1.56 11.26 -8.77
C GLU A 123 2.08 10.60 -10.06
N ILE A 124 3.40 10.34 -10.11
CA ILE A 124 4.05 9.64 -11.23
C ILE A 124 3.49 8.22 -11.37
N GLU A 125 3.41 7.47 -10.27
CA GLU A 125 2.88 6.11 -10.26
C GLU A 125 1.43 6.07 -10.78
N ASN A 126 0.60 7.01 -10.34
CA ASN A 126 -0.80 7.09 -10.77
C ASN A 126 -0.92 7.39 -12.27
N HIS A 127 -0.08 8.31 -12.78
CA HIS A 127 -0.03 8.61 -14.20
C HIS A 127 0.37 7.38 -15.03
N LEU A 128 1.41 6.66 -14.60
CA LEU A 128 1.88 5.44 -15.26
C LEU A 128 0.81 4.35 -15.23
N LYS A 129 0.17 4.10 -14.08
CA LYS A 129 -0.93 3.14 -13.96
C LYS A 129 -2.10 3.46 -14.89
N LYS A 130 -2.43 4.74 -15.08
CA LYS A 130 -3.47 5.16 -16.03
C LYS A 130 -3.05 4.84 -17.48
N ARG A 131 -1.81 5.21 -17.84
CA ARG A 131 -1.27 5.00 -19.18
C ARG A 131 -1.15 3.52 -19.56
N VAL A 132 -0.74 2.67 -18.63
CA VAL A 132 -0.71 1.21 -18.83
C VAL A 132 -2.10 0.67 -19.14
N ARG A 133 -3.11 1.04 -18.34
CA ARG A 133 -4.51 0.62 -18.58
C ARG A 133 -5.04 1.08 -19.94
N GLU A 134 -4.69 2.29 -20.37
CA GLU A 134 -5.07 2.80 -21.68
C GLU A 134 -4.40 2.01 -22.82
N LEU A 135 -3.12 1.69 -22.68
CA LEU A 135 -2.38 0.89 -23.66
C LEU A 135 -2.90 -0.54 -23.75
N GLU A 136 -3.23 -1.17 -22.61
CA GLU A 136 -3.84 -2.50 -22.58
C GLU A 136 -5.17 -2.53 -23.34
N LYS A 137 -6.04 -1.53 -23.13
CA LYS A 137 -7.29 -1.41 -23.88
C LYS A 137 -7.06 -1.27 -25.37
N LYS A 138 -6.10 -0.42 -25.79
CA LYS A 138 -5.74 -0.25 -27.20
C LYS A 138 -5.22 -1.54 -27.82
N ARG A 139 -4.36 -2.28 -27.11
CA ARG A 139 -3.83 -3.58 -27.53
C ARG A 139 -4.95 -4.59 -27.76
N ILE A 140 -5.84 -4.75 -26.78
CA ILE A 140 -6.97 -5.68 -26.90
C ILE A 140 -7.86 -5.31 -28.10
N ALA A 141 -8.13 -4.02 -28.29
CA ALA A 141 -8.92 -3.55 -29.43
C ALA A 141 -8.23 -3.84 -30.78
N SER A 142 -6.91 -3.59 -30.89
CA SER A 142 -6.17 -3.88 -32.11
C SER A 142 -6.09 -5.38 -32.40
N ASP A 143 -5.87 -6.21 -31.37
CA ASP A 143 -5.78 -7.67 -31.52
C ASP A 143 -7.10 -8.23 -32.03
N ASN A 144 -8.23 -7.76 -31.49
CA ASN A 144 -9.57 -8.14 -31.96
C ASN A 144 -9.82 -7.70 -33.41
N MET A 145 -9.40 -6.49 -33.79
CA MET A 145 -9.54 -6.00 -35.16
C MET A 145 -8.73 -6.86 -36.15
N ILE A 146 -7.47 -7.18 -35.80
CA ILE A 146 -6.60 -8.02 -36.62
C ILE A 146 -7.20 -9.42 -36.75
N LEU A 147 -7.65 -10.02 -35.65
CA LEU A 147 -8.28 -11.34 -35.65
C LEU A 147 -9.52 -11.37 -36.55
N ASN A 148 -10.39 -10.36 -36.46
CA ASN A 148 -11.56 -10.24 -37.33
C ASN A 148 -11.16 -10.15 -38.80
N LYS A 149 -10.16 -9.34 -39.14
CA LYS A 149 -9.67 -9.23 -40.54
C LYS A 149 -9.06 -10.51 -41.07
N ILE A 150 -8.29 -11.23 -40.25
CA ILE A 150 -7.75 -12.55 -40.63
C ILE A 150 -8.90 -13.54 -40.86
N THR A 151 -9.92 -13.51 -40.01
CA THR A 151 -11.08 -14.40 -40.10
C THR A 151 -11.91 -14.11 -41.37
N GLU A 152 -12.19 -12.84 -41.65
CA GLU A 152 -12.84 -12.38 -42.88
C GLU A 152 -12.08 -12.84 -44.13
N LEU A 153 -10.75 -12.64 -44.15
CA LEU A 153 -9.90 -13.05 -45.28
C LEU A 153 -9.91 -14.57 -45.49
N ARG A 154 -9.81 -15.35 -44.41
CA ARG A 154 -9.90 -16.82 -44.47
C ARG A 154 -11.25 -17.28 -45.01
N HIS A 155 -12.33 -16.62 -44.60
CA HIS A 155 -13.67 -16.92 -45.09
C HIS A 155 -13.78 -16.64 -46.59
N TYR A 156 -13.37 -15.45 -47.02
CA TYR A 156 -13.38 -15.04 -48.42
C TYR A 156 -12.55 -15.99 -49.29
N HIS A 157 -11.31 -16.29 -48.89
CA HIS A 157 -10.45 -17.24 -49.60
C HIS A 157 -11.09 -18.64 -49.71
N SER A 158 -11.75 -19.12 -48.64
CA SER A 158 -12.44 -20.41 -48.65
C SER A 158 -13.60 -20.43 -49.63
N GLN A 159 -14.40 -19.36 -49.67
CA GLN A 159 -15.50 -19.21 -50.63
C GLN A 159 -14.99 -19.21 -52.07
N HIS A 160 -13.96 -18.42 -52.38
CA HIS A 160 -13.37 -18.36 -53.72
C HIS A 160 -12.78 -19.71 -54.14
N ARG A 161 -12.09 -20.41 -53.23
CA ARG A 161 -11.58 -21.75 -53.51
C ARG A 161 -12.70 -22.72 -53.90
N ILE A 162 -13.83 -22.69 -53.18
CA ILE A 162 -14.99 -23.54 -53.50
C ILE A 162 -15.55 -23.17 -54.88
N GLN A 163 -15.74 -21.87 -55.16
CA GLN A 163 -16.23 -21.42 -56.47
C GLN A 163 -15.34 -21.85 -57.62
N ILE A 164 -14.01 -21.70 -57.48
CA ILE A 164 -13.03 -22.13 -58.49
C ILE A 164 -13.12 -23.65 -58.71
N ILE A 165 -13.19 -24.44 -57.65
CA ILE A 165 -13.31 -25.90 -57.76
C ILE A 165 -14.59 -26.28 -58.52
N ASN A 166 -15.72 -25.64 -58.20
CA ASN A 166 -16.99 -25.91 -58.87
C ASN A 166 -16.92 -25.58 -60.37
N LEU A 167 -16.38 -24.41 -60.75
CA LEU A 167 -16.22 -24.03 -62.15
C LEU A 167 -15.33 -25.00 -62.94
N LEU A 168 -14.24 -25.47 -62.31
CA LEU A 168 -13.35 -26.46 -62.92
C LEU A 168 -14.04 -27.82 -63.11
N ASP A 169 -14.89 -28.23 -62.17
CA ASP A 169 -15.64 -29.48 -62.25
C ASP A 169 -16.77 -29.42 -63.31
N GLU A 170 -17.46 -28.29 -63.39
CA GLU A 170 -18.43 -28.00 -64.46
C GLU A 170 -17.75 -28.04 -65.83
N GLY A 171 -16.62 -27.35 -66.00
CA GLY A 171 -15.85 -27.34 -67.24
C GLY A 171 -15.36 -28.75 -67.62
N ARG A 172 -14.85 -29.51 -66.65
CA ARG A 172 -14.46 -30.91 -66.84
C ARG A 172 -15.64 -31.76 -67.32
N SER A 173 -16.80 -31.61 -66.70
CA SER A 173 -18.02 -32.35 -67.05
C SER A 173 -18.50 -32.00 -68.45
N HIS A 174 -18.41 -30.73 -68.85
CA HIS A 174 -18.78 -30.29 -70.19
C HIS A 174 -17.86 -30.87 -71.28
N VAL A 175 -16.54 -30.82 -71.06
CA VAL A 175 -15.57 -31.44 -71.98
C VAL A 175 -15.80 -32.93 -72.10
N LYS A 176 -16.02 -33.61 -70.97
CA LYS A 176 -16.34 -35.05 -70.95
C LYS A 176 -17.59 -35.35 -71.79
N TRP A 177 -18.66 -34.57 -71.62
CA TRP A 177 -19.88 -34.73 -72.41
C TRP A 177 -19.64 -34.55 -73.91
N ILE A 178 -18.87 -33.53 -74.33
CA ILE A 178 -18.51 -33.33 -75.74
C ILE A 178 -17.74 -34.53 -76.28
N VAL A 179 -16.76 -35.04 -75.52
CA VAL A 179 -15.97 -36.21 -75.92
C VAL A 179 -16.83 -37.46 -76.05
N ASP A 180 -17.70 -37.72 -75.07
CA ASP A 180 -18.60 -38.87 -75.08
C ASP A 180 -19.57 -38.81 -76.28
N GLU A 181 -20.12 -37.62 -76.58
CA GLU A 181 -20.95 -37.39 -77.77
C GLU A 181 -20.16 -37.60 -79.07
N LEU A 182 -18.94 -37.08 -79.17
CA LEU A 182 -18.08 -37.26 -80.34
C LEU A 182 -17.74 -38.73 -80.57
N VAL A 183 -17.36 -39.46 -79.51
CA VAL A 183 -17.09 -40.90 -79.55
C VAL A 183 -18.34 -41.66 -80.00
N ALA A 184 -19.51 -41.31 -79.49
CA ALA A 184 -20.78 -41.92 -79.90
C ALA A 184 -21.06 -41.68 -81.40
N LYS A 185 -20.83 -40.47 -81.90
CA LYS A 185 -20.95 -40.15 -83.34
C LYS A 185 -19.94 -40.90 -84.20
N CYS A 186 -18.67 -40.99 -83.78
CA CYS A 186 -17.65 -41.77 -84.48
C CYS A 186 -18.04 -43.25 -84.60
N ARG A 187 -18.53 -43.87 -83.52
CA ARG A 187 -19.04 -45.25 -83.55
C ARG A 187 -20.23 -45.42 -84.50
N GLN A 188 -21.15 -44.45 -84.55
CA GLN A 188 -22.27 -44.46 -85.50
C GLN A 188 -21.77 -44.38 -86.96
N LEU A 189 -20.74 -43.59 -87.23
CA LEU A 189 -20.12 -43.51 -88.56
C LEU A 189 -19.39 -44.80 -88.93
N GLU A 190 -18.68 -45.43 -88.00
CA GLU A 190 -18.06 -46.75 -88.23
C GLU A 190 -19.10 -47.83 -88.57
N MET A 191 -20.23 -47.87 -87.86
CA MET A 191 -21.34 -48.78 -88.16
C MET A 191 -22.03 -48.49 -89.50
N LYS A 192 -22.09 -47.22 -89.92
CA LYS A 192 -22.61 -46.83 -91.25
C LYS A 192 -21.59 -47.09 -92.36
N GLY A 193 -20.31 -46.92 -92.09
CA GLY A 193 -19.20 -47.16 -93.02
C GLY A 193 -18.91 -48.64 -93.27
N GLN A 194 -19.28 -49.53 -92.35
CA GLN A 194 -19.27 -50.98 -92.60
C GLN A 194 -20.36 -51.45 -93.59
N ASN A 195 -21.29 -50.57 -94.00
CA ASN A 195 -22.31 -50.86 -95.01
C ASN A 195 -22.11 -50.11 -96.35
N LEU A 196 -21.02 -49.34 -96.51
CA LEU A 196 -20.70 -48.64 -97.75
C LEU A 196 -19.18 -48.68 -98.00
N GLU A 197 -18.83 -49.33 -99.11
CA GLU A 197 -17.52 -49.40 -99.74
C GLU A 197 -16.83 -48.00 -99.83
N PRO A 198 -15.50 -47.90 -99.63
CA PRO A 198 -14.86 -46.60 -99.41
C PRO A 198 -14.74 -45.81 -100.71
N THR A 199 -15.47 -44.70 -100.80
CA THR A 199 -15.17 -43.66 -101.82
C THR A 199 -14.27 -42.60 -101.19
N HIS A 200 -12.98 -42.64 -101.57
CA HIS A 200 -12.02 -41.59 -101.29
C HIS A 200 -12.52 -40.25 -101.82
N SER A 201 -12.72 -39.28 -100.94
CA SER A 201 -12.65 -37.87 -101.35
C SER A 201 -11.84 -37.06 -100.34
N ASP A 202 -10.82 -36.43 -100.89
CA ASP A 202 -9.79 -35.65 -100.24
C ASP A 202 -10.37 -34.26 -99.89
N VAL A 203 -10.57 -33.97 -98.59
CA VAL A 203 -11.12 -32.69 -98.12
C VAL A 203 -10.00 -31.85 -97.50
N LYS A 204 -9.61 -30.82 -98.24
CA LYS A 204 -8.71 -29.72 -97.81
C LYS A 204 -9.27 -29.02 -96.56
N LEU A 205 -8.47 -28.99 -95.50
CA LEU A 205 -8.69 -28.17 -94.30
C LEU A 205 -8.27 -26.70 -94.53
N PRO A 206 -9.13 -25.70 -94.25
CA PRO A 206 -8.70 -24.31 -94.16
C PRO A 206 -8.03 -24.04 -92.81
N GLY A 207 -6.82 -23.47 -92.85
CA GLY A 207 -5.98 -23.19 -91.68
C GLY A 207 -6.65 -22.25 -90.66
N CYS A 208 -6.66 -22.68 -89.40
CA CYS A 208 -7.15 -21.91 -88.27
C CYS A 208 -6.09 -20.87 -87.85
N LYS A 209 -6.32 -19.59 -88.18
CA LYS A 209 -5.48 -18.47 -87.73
C LYS A 209 -5.80 -18.19 -86.25
N HIS A 210 -4.90 -18.57 -85.36
CA HIS A 210 -4.95 -18.21 -83.95
C HIS A 210 -4.65 -16.71 -83.82
N ARG A 211 -5.53 -15.97 -83.13
CA ARG A 211 -5.31 -14.58 -82.75
C ARG A 211 -4.99 -14.57 -81.26
N ASP A 212 -3.71 -14.47 -80.92
CA ASP A 212 -3.28 -14.21 -79.55
C ASP A 212 -3.67 -12.77 -79.20
N VAL A 213 -4.61 -12.61 -78.27
CA VAL A 213 -4.95 -11.33 -77.68
C VAL A 213 -4.08 -11.17 -76.44
N ASN A 214 -2.97 -10.46 -76.59
CA ASN A 214 -2.13 -10.04 -75.48
C ASN A 214 -2.89 -8.97 -74.67
N LEU A 215 -3.38 -9.32 -73.48
CA LEU A 215 -3.93 -8.37 -72.51
C LEU A 215 -2.76 -7.70 -71.79
N GLY A 216 -2.46 -6.45 -72.15
CA GLY A 216 -1.45 -5.64 -71.48
C GLY A 216 -1.73 -5.50 -69.98
N MET A 217 -0.70 -5.72 -69.18
CA MET A 217 -0.68 -5.33 -67.77
C MET A 217 -0.55 -3.81 -67.66
N PRO A 218 -1.43 -3.10 -66.92
CA PRO A 218 -1.16 -1.75 -66.52
C PRO A 218 -0.15 -1.74 -65.37
N ASP A 219 0.88 -0.93 -65.59
CA ASP A 219 1.91 -0.54 -64.63
C ASP A 219 1.27 0.15 -63.41
N LEU A 220 1.63 -0.29 -62.21
CA LEU A 220 1.28 0.37 -60.95
C LEU A 220 2.57 0.62 -60.17
N THR A 221 3.36 1.57 -60.65
CA THR A 221 4.30 2.30 -59.80
C THR A 221 3.56 3.42 -59.06
N SER A 222 3.75 3.42 -57.74
CA SER A 222 3.76 4.60 -56.87
C SER A 222 2.43 5.30 -56.59
N GLU A 223 1.96 5.19 -55.34
CA GLU A 223 2.01 6.35 -54.44
C GLU A 223 1.84 5.90 -52.98
N ALA A 224 2.88 6.17 -52.19
CA ALA A 224 2.87 6.13 -50.75
C ALA A 224 2.60 7.56 -50.26
N LEU A 225 1.53 7.75 -49.50
CA LEU A 225 1.35 8.77 -48.47
C LEU A 225 0.44 8.21 -47.38
#